data_AF-L9WGB7-F1
#
_entry.id   AF-L9WGB7-F1
#
_cell.length_a   1.000
_cell.length_b   1.000
_cell.length_c   1.000
_cell.angle_alpha   90.00
_cell.angle_beta   90.00
_cell.angle_gamma   90.00
#
_symmetry.space_group_name_H-M   'P 1'
#
loop_
_entity.id
_entity.type
_entity.pdbx_description
1 polymer ?
#
loop_
_entity_poly.entity_id
_entity_poly.type
_entity_poly.pdbx_seq_one_letter_code
_entity_poly.pdbx_strand_id
1 'polypeptide(L)'
;MNTDTTAVEHADTDAGLPTDTVFELLLEDRRRYTLYYLSRKIGAVALDDVVDRLAHREGAPTRERREEIRLEFHHTHLPKLTESGVVAHDPAAETIEREPAARVLDSYLELAFVDDLR
;
A
#
# COMPACT_ATOMS: atom_id res chain seq x y z
N MET A 1 3.13 -25.52 -28.22
CA MET A 1 2.83 -24.11 -27.87
C MET A 1 3.67 -23.80 -26.66
N ASN A 2 4.83 -23.20 -26.86
CA ASN A 2 5.74 -22.82 -25.78
C ASN A 2 5.58 -21.32 -25.65
N THR A 3 4.95 -20.86 -24.57
CA THR A 3 5.00 -19.44 -24.21
C THR A 3 6.34 -19.22 -23.53
N ASP A 4 7.34 -18.87 -24.34
CA ASP A 4 8.53 -18.19 -23.85
C ASP A 4 8.09 -16.81 -23.34
N THR A 5 7.70 -16.75 -22.07
CA THR A 5 7.62 -15.49 -21.35
C THR A 5 9.06 -15.05 -21.15
N THR A 6 9.53 -14.25 -22.10
CA THR A 6 10.80 -13.54 -22.00
C THR A 6 10.75 -12.67 -20.74
N ALA A 7 11.60 -13.00 -19.78
CA ALA A 7 11.90 -12.15 -18.64
C ALA A 7 12.47 -10.86 -19.22
N VAL A 8 11.67 -9.79 -19.19
CA VAL A 8 12.11 -8.49 -19.65
C VAL A 8 12.89 -7.86 -18.50
N GLU A 9 14.21 -8.02 -18.54
CA GLU A 9 15.13 -7.21 -17.74
C GLU A 9 15.01 -5.75 -18.20
N HIS A 10 14.21 -4.96 -17.48
CA HIS A 10 14.18 -3.51 -17.64
C HIS A 10 15.09 -2.86 -16.59
N ALA A 11 16.39 -2.81 -16.92
CA ALA A 11 17.34 -1.96 -16.22
C ALA A 11 17.32 -0.54 -16.81
N ASP A 12 17.00 0.41 -15.93
CA ASP A 12 17.35 1.84 -15.88
C ASP A 12 16.84 2.81 -16.94
N THR A 13 16.00 3.77 -16.52
CA THR A 13 16.45 5.14 -16.17
C THR A 13 15.30 5.92 -15.52
N ASP A 14 15.62 6.65 -14.44
CA ASP A 14 14.82 7.58 -13.60
C ASP A 14 14.39 6.98 -12.25
N ALA A 15 14.49 7.80 -11.20
CA ALA A 15 14.38 7.42 -9.78
C ALA A 15 12.95 7.01 -9.36
N GLY A 16 12.36 6.04 -10.06
CA GLY A 16 10.99 5.57 -9.90
C GLY A 16 10.90 4.07 -9.59
N LEU A 17 9.74 3.66 -9.08
CA LEU A 17 9.44 2.25 -8.82
C LEU A 17 9.34 1.47 -10.14
N PRO A 18 9.84 0.22 -10.20
CA PRO A 18 9.62 -0.65 -11.36
C PRO A 18 8.13 -0.84 -11.64
N THR A 19 7.76 -0.91 -12.92
CA THR A 19 6.36 -1.05 -13.35
C THR A 19 5.67 -2.26 -12.72
N ASP A 20 6.34 -3.40 -12.66
CA ASP A 20 5.78 -4.62 -12.05
C ASP A 20 5.52 -4.43 -10.55
N THR A 21 6.40 -3.70 -9.85
CA THR A 21 6.20 -3.33 -8.44
C THR A 21 5.01 -2.40 -8.28
N VAL A 22 4.84 -1.41 -9.17
CA VAL A 22 3.67 -0.52 -9.16
C VAL A 22 2.37 -1.33 -9.31
N PHE A 23 2.32 -2.23 -10.30
CA PHE A 23 1.15 -3.09 -10.50
C PHE A 23 0.90 -4.01 -9.32
N GLU A 24 1.94 -4.67 -8.81
CA GLU A 24 1.83 -5.54 -7.63
C GLU A 24 1.26 -4.76 -6.45
N LEU A 25 1.80 -3.58 -6.15
CA LEU A 25 1.33 -2.75 -5.04
C LEU A 25 -0.13 -2.33 -5.18
N LEU A 26 -0.54 -1.89 -6.37
CA LEU A 26 -1.85 -1.30 -6.61
C LEU A 26 -2.96 -2.32 -6.90
N LEU A 27 -2.61 -3.59 -7.18
CA LEU A 27 -3.59 -4.65 -7.45
C LEU A 27 -4.44 -4.98 -6.22
N GLU A 28 -3.85 -4.94 -5.03
CA GLU A 28 -4.54 -5.27 -3.77
C GLU A 28 -5.24 -4.04 -3.18
N ASP A 29 -6.54 -4.16 -2.95
CA ASP A 29 -7.40 -3.08 -2.47
C ASP A 29 -6.90 -2.46 -1.16
N ARG A 30 -6.43 -3.29 -0.22
CA ARG A 30 -5.93 -2.80 1.08
C ARG A 30 -4.61 -2.05 0.96
N ARG A 31 -3.70 -2.50 0.09
CA ARG A 31 -2.45 -1.77 -0.19
C ARG A 31 -2.75 -0.44 -0.87
N ARG A 32 -3.59 -0.48 -1.91
CA ARG A 32 -4.03 0.73 -2.64
C ARG A 32 -4.68 1.74 -1.71
N TYR A 33 -5.63 1.31 -0.87
CA TYR A 33 -6.27 2.19 0.10
C TYR A 33 -5.31 2.72 1.17
N THR A 34 -4.41 1.88 1.69
CA THR A 34 -3.42 2.32 2.67
C THR A 34 -2.51 3.40 2.10
N LEU A 35 -1.98 3.19 0.89
CA LEU A 35 -1.12 4.16 0.21
C LEU A 35 -1.85 5.48 -0.05
N TYR A 36 -3.12 5.42 -0.47
CA TYR A 36 -3.96 6.61 -0.62
C TYR A 36 -4.23 7.31 0.72
N TYR A 37 -4.50 6.56 1.79
CA TYR A 37 -4.69 7.15 3.11
C TYR A 37 -3.43 7.86 3.60
N LEU A 38 -2.26 7.23 3.44
CA LEU A 38 -0.98 7.79 3.83
C LEU A 38 -0.55 8.98 2.94
N SER A 39 -0.92 9.02 1.65
CA SER A 39 -0.59 10.17 0.78
C SER A 39 -1.25 11.48 1.25
N ARG A 40 -2.33 11.38 2.04
CA ARG A 40 -3.06 12.51 2.64
C ARG A 40 -2.61 12.84 4.07
N LYS A 41 -1.60 12.15 4.58
CA LYS A 41 -1.04 12.36 5.93
C LYS A 41 0.35 12.94 5.83
N ILE A 42 0.74 13.62 6.90
CA ILE A 42 2.09 14.15 7.08
C ILE A 42 2.69 13.37 8.25
N GLY A 43 3.84 12.74 8.01
CA GLY A 43 4.57 11.97 9.02
C GLY A 43 4.00 10.56 9.25
N ALA A 44 4.55 9.92 10.27
CA ALA A 44 4.16 8.60 10.73
C ALA A 44 2.70 8.54 11.24
N VAL A 45 2.04 7.42 10.98
CA VAL A 45 0.67 7.11 11.37
C VAL A 45 0.66 5.79 12.14
N ALA A 46 -0.16 5.69 13.19
CA ALA A 46 -0.31 4.43 13.93
C ALA A 46 -0.83 3.32 13.01
N LEU A 47 -0.25 2.12 13.13
CA LEU A 47 -0.69 0.96 12.38
C LEU A 47 -2.18 0.64 12.67
N ASP A 48 -2.58 0.81 13.93
CA ASP A 48 -3.97 0.68 14.40
C ASP A 48 -4.92 1.61 13.66
N ASP A 49 -4.53 2.86 13.40
CA ASP A 49 -5.37 3.80 12.65
C ASP A 49 -5.59 3.32 11.22
N VAL A 50 -4.58 2.71 10.59
CA VAL A 50 -4.70 2.16 9.24
C VAL A 50 -5.64 0.95 9.23
N VAL A 51 -5.49 0.03 10.19
CA VAL A 51 -6.38 -1.12 10.36
C VAL A 51 -7.82 -0.67 10.60
N ASP A 52 -8.02 0.33 11.45
CA ASP A 52 -9.33 0.90 11.72
C ASP A 52 -9.95 1.47 10.45
N ARG A 53 -9.20 2.23 9.66
CA ARG A 53 -9.71 2.80 8.40
C ARG A 53 -10.08 1.73 7.39
N LEU A 54 -9.29 0.67 7.27
CA LEU A 54 -9.59 -0.49 6.45
C LEU A 54 -10.89 -1.17 6.91
N ALA A 55 -11.05 -1.41 8.22
CA ALA A 55 -12.24 -2.03 8.79
C ALA A 55 -13.51 -1.20 8.55
N HIS A 56 -13.41 0.13 8.68
CA HIS A 56 -14.52 1.03 8.38
C HIS A 56 -14.90 1.01 6.90
N ARG A 57 -13.92 0.96 5.99
CA ARG A 57 -14.17 0.90 4.54
C ARG A 57 -14.86 -0.40 4.14
N GLU A 58 -14.52 -1.52 4.77
CA GLU A 58 -15.09 -2.84 4.45
C GLU A 58 -16.50 -3.07 5.04
N GLY A 59 -17.02 -2.13 5.82
CA GLY A 59 -18.44 -2.05 6.18
C GLY A 59 -18.79 -2.31 7.65
N ALA A 60 -17.92 -2.93 8.45
CA ALA A 60 -18.17 -3.08 9.89
C ALA A 60 -16.87 -3.19 10.72
N PRO A 61 -16.55 -2.17 11.54
CA PRO A 61 -15.39 -2.19 12.43
C PRO A 61 -15.69 -2.98 13.72
N THR A 62 -16.09 -4.25 13.61
CA THR A 62 -16.16 -5.13 14.77
C THR A 62 -14.75 -5.42 15.30
N ARG A 63 -14.65 -5.83 16.56
CA ARG A 63 -13.37 -6.15 17.17
C ARG A 63 -12.69 -7.32 16.44
N GLU A 64 -13.45 -8.38 16.16
CA GLU A 64 -12.98 -9.57 15.47
C GLU A 64 -12.48 -9.22 14.07
N ARG A 65 -13.21 -8.37 13.33
CA ARG A 65 -12.79 -7.94 12.00
C ARG A 65 -11.52 -7.10 12.02
N ARG A 66 -11.35 -6.23 13.02
CA ARG A 66 -10.10 -5.47 13.19
C ARG A 66 -8.92 -6.39 13.48
N GLU A 67 -9.10 -7.39 14.34
CA GLU A 67 -8.05 -8.37 14.67
C GLU A 67 -7.65 -9.19 13.42
N GLU A 68 -8.62 -9.63 12.61
CA GLU A 68 -8.37 -10.31 11.33
C GLU A 68 -7.60 -9.41 10.35
N ILE A 69 -8.07 -8.17 10.15
CA ILE A 69 -7.42 -7.20 9.25
C ILE A 69 -6.00 -6.90 9.73
N ARG A 70 -5.78 -6.70 11.04
CA ARG A 70 -4.45 -6.46 11.59
C ARG A 70 -3.51 -7.61 11.27
N LEU A 71 -3.95 -8.84 11.52
CA LEU A 71 -3.14 -10.04 11.31
C LEU A 71 -2.77 -10.19 9.82
N GLU A 72 -3.76 -10.10 8.93
CA GLU A 72 -3.53 -10.16 7.48
C GLU A 72 -2.65 -9.00 6.99
N PHE A 73 -2.91 -7.78 7.45
CA PHE A 73 -2.13 -6.62 7.07
C PHE A 73 -0.67 -6.76 7.47
N HIS A 74 -0.41 -7.22 8.70
CA HIS A 74 0.94 -7.44 9.19
C HIS A 74 1.70 -8.52 8.40
N HIS A 75 1.04 -9.61 8.01
CA HIS A 75 1.70 -10.73 7.34
C HIS A 75 1.75 -10.65 5.82
N THR A 76 0.82 -9.90 5.19
CA THR A 76 0.65 -9.90 3.73
C THR A 76 0.91 -8.52 3.12
N HIS A 77 0.34 -7.46 3.69
CA HIS A 77 0.39 -6.15 3.04
C HIS A 77 1.61 -5.33 3.48
N LEU A 78 1.88 -5.27 4.78
CA LEU A 78 2.97 -4.50 5.34
C LEU A 78 4.34 -4.93 4.80
N PRO A 79 4.69 -6.24 4.72
CA PRO A 79 5.99 -6.65 4.19
C PRO A 79 6.20 -6.17 2.76
N LYS A 80 5.18 -6.30 1.90
CA LYS A 80 5.24 -5.84 0.51
C LYS A 80 5.40 -4.33 0.38
N LEU A 81 4.73 -3.56 1.24
CA LEU A 81 4.86 -2.10 1.27
C LEU A 81 6.25 -1.66 1.73
N THR A 82 6.84 -2.37 2.70
CA THR A 82 8.18 -2.06 3.21
C THR A 82 9.29 -2.52 2.26
N GLU A 83 9.17 -3.71 1.66
CA GLU A 83 10.15 -4.28 0.73
C GLU A 83 10.26 -3.47 -0.57
N SER A 84 9.16 -2.86 -1.00
CA SER A 84 9.14 -1.96 -2.16
C SER A 84 9.59 -0.53 -1.86
N GLY A 85 9.90 -0.22 -0.59
CA GLY A 85 10.40 1.09 -0.18
C GLY A 85 9.37 2.23 -0.29
N VAL A 86 8.07 1.92 -0.34
CA VAL A 86 7.00 2.93 -0.41
C VAL A 86 6.47 3.32 0.98
N VAL A 87 6.77 2.50 1.99
CA VAL A 87 6.40 2.73 3.39
C VAL A 87 7.55 2.29 4.28
N ALA A 88 7.87 3.08 5.30
CA ALA A 88 8.67 2.66 6.44
C ALA A 88 7.76 2.19 7.57
N HIS A 89 8.22 1.18 8.32
CA HIS A 89 7.55 0.68 9.51
C HIS A 89 8.50 0.77 10.69
N ASP A 90 8.03 1.36 11.79
CA ASP A 90 8.67 1.35 13.10
C ASP A 90 7.92 0.35 14.00
N PRO A 91 8.48 -0.87 14.21
CA PRO A 91 7.84 -1.87 15.07
C PRO A 91 7.83 -1.49 16.56
N ALA A 92 8.72 -0.60 17.00
CA ALA A 92 8.77 -0.18 18.40
C ALA A 92 7.70 0.86 18.73
N ALA A 93 7.43 1.76 17.77
CA ALA A 93 6.35 2.74 17.87
C ALA A 93 4.99 2.23 17.34
N GLU A 94 4.96 1.07 16.67
CA GLU A 94 3.82 0.54 15.91
C GLU A 94 3.25 1.57 14.91
N THR A 95 4.15 2.24 14.19
CA THR A 95 3.77 3.27 13.20
C THR A 95 4.29 2.95 11.81
N ILE A 96 3.56 3.39 10.80
CA ILE A 96 4.00 3.37 9.41
C ILE A 96 4.03 4.79 8.84
N GLU A 97 5.04 5.07 8.02
CA GLU A 97 5.22 6.36 7.37
C GLU A 97 5.39 6.17 5.86
N ARG A 98 4.83 7.08 5.08
CA ARG A 98 4.98 7.05 3.63
C ARG A 98 6.36 7.55 3.23
N GLU A 99 7.04 6.76 2.42
CA GLU A 99 8.34 7.12 1.87
C GLU A 99 8.22 8.03 0.64
N PRO A 100 9.20 8.89 0.34
CA PRO A 100 9.19 9.75 -0.84
C PRO A 100 9.03 9.00 -2.17
N ALA A 101 9.54 7.77 -2.26
CA ALA A 101 9.42 6.92 -3.46
C ALA A 101 7.96 6.61 -3.82
N ALA A 102 7.05 6.63 -2.85
CA ALA A 102 5.62 6.38 -3.08
C ALA A 102 4.93 7.49 -3.89
N ARG A 103 5.58 8.65 -4.11
CA ARG A 103 5.01 9.77 -4.89
C ARG A 103 4.64 9.41 -6.32
N VAL A 104 5.37 8.47 -6.92
CA VAL A 104 5.05 7.98 -8.27
C VAL A 104 3.68 7.32 -8.35
N LEU A 105 3.13 6.87 -7.22
CA LEU A 105 1.82 6.21 -7.14
C LEU A 105 0.66 7.21 -7.09
N ASP A 106 0.89 8.49 -6.80
CA ASP A 106 -0.18 9.46 -6.50
C ASP A 106 -1.19 9.59 -7.63
N SER A 107 -0.73 9.73 -8.88
CA SER A 107 -1.63 9.82 -10.04
C SER A 107 -2.54 8.60 -10.20
N TYR A 108 -2.04 7.40 -9.88
CA TYR A 108 -2.82 6.17 -9.95
C TYR A 108 -3.80 6.05 -8.78
N LEU A 109 -3.39 6.46 -7.58
CA LEU A 109 -4.23 6.46 -6.39
C LEU A 109 -5.39 7.44 -6.55
N GLU A 110 -5.12 8.66 -7.02
CA GLU A 110 -6.16 9.65 -7.31
C GLU A 110 -7.16 9.09 -8.34
N LEU A 111 -6.69 8.41 -9.39
CA LEU A 111 -7.56 7.79 -10.38
C LEU A 111 -8.43 6.65 -9.79
N ALA A 112 -7.87 5.85 -8.88
CA ALA A 112 -8.57 4.74 -8.25
C ALA A 112 -9.64 5.17 -7.24
N PHE A 113 -9.57 6.41 -6.74
CA PHE A 113 -10.47 6.94 -5.72
C PHE A 113 -11.21 8.21 -6.18
N VAL A 114 -11.30 8.47 -7.49
CA VAL A 114 -12.04 9.63 -8.06
C VAL A 114 -13.48 9.70 -7.56
N ASP A 115 -14.15 8.55 -7.41
CA ASP A 115 -15.53 8.49 -6.95
C ASP A 115 -15.68 8.75 -5.44
N ASP A 116 -14.62 8.52 -4.66
CA ASP A 116 -14.57 8.78 -3.21
C ASP A 116 -14.25 10.27 -2.89
N LEU A 117 -13.93 11.07 -3.90
CA LEU A 117 -13.63 12.51 -3.77
C LEU A 117 -14.87 13.42 -3.94
N ARG A 118 -16.05 12.84 -4.18
CA ARG A 118 -17.31 13.58 -4.44
C ARG A 118 -18.18 13.78 -3.21
#